data_AF-A0A9W7BKT1-F1
#
_entry.id   AF-A0A9W7BKT1-F1
#
_cell.length_a   1.000
_cell.length_b   1.000
_cell.length_c   1.000
_cell.angle_alpha   90.00
_cell.angle_beta   90.00
_cell.angle_gamma   90.00
#
_symmetry.space_group_name_H-M   'P 1'
#
loop_
_entity.id
_entity.type
_entity.pdbx_description
1 polymer ?
#
loop_
_entity_poly.entity_id
_entity_poly.type
_entity_poly.pdbx_seq_one_letter_code
_entity_poly.pdbx_strand_id
1 'polypeptide(L)'
;MSSQANFDSISSLSSYSPFSPFTTFLIFTVLISYTFLMRSHFNTVRPGLAMRQEKERNALEDKYNNAFQRREQVVHHIAWAKQRGEEAEVEQMKKKCLQIDEDIDGLEAKIKKLYKDHGVRAKAS
;
A
#
# COMPACT_ATOMS: atom_id res chain seq x y z
N MET A 1 44.89 -62.29 22.49
CA MET A 1 45.04 -61.27 21.43
C MET A 1 44.20 -61.70 20.24
N SER A 2 42.94 -61.28 20.17
CA SER A 2 42.06 -61.57 19.03
C SER A 2 40.84 -60.63 19.04
N SER A 3 41.10 -59.33 19.15
CA SER A 3 40.07 -58.27 19.11
C SER A 3 40.07 -57.53 17.78
N GLN A 4 40.36 -58.22 16.67
CA GLN A 4 40.54 -57.60 15.36
C GLN A 4 39.50 -58.03 14.32
N ALA A 5 38.47 -58.78 14.71
CA ALA A 5 37.47 -59.33 13.77
C ALA A 5 36.11 -58.60 13.79
N ASN A 6 35.93 -57.57 14.62
CA ASN A 6 34.64 -56.88 14.79
C ASN A 6 34.60 -55.46 14.19
N PHE A 7 35.66 -54.99 13.53
CA PHE A 7 35.73 -53.62 13.02
C PHE A 7 35.36 -53.48 11.52
N ASP A 8 35.29 -54.60 10.79
CA ASP A 8 35.10 -54.59 9.33
C ASP A 8 33.62 -54.62 8.90
N SER A 9 32.67 -54.71 9.84
CA SER A 9 31.23 -54.74 9.53
C SER A 9 30.52 -53.40 9.70
N ILE A 10 31.20 -52.36 10.20
CA ILE A 10 30.60 -51.03 10.42
C ILE A 10 30.95 -50.04 9.29
N SER A 11 31.99 -50.32 8.51
CA SER A 11 32.54 -49.45 7.47
C SER A 11 31.86 -49.54 6.11
N SER A 12 30.86 -50.43 5.92
CA SER A 12 30.10 -50.54 4.66
C SER A 12 28.75 -49.82 4.66
N LEU A 13 28.34 -49.20 5.79
CA LEU A 13 27.05 -48.52 5.89
C LEU A 13 27.09 -47.01 5.57
N SER A 14 28.23 -46.45 5.12
CA SER A 14 28.40 -44.99 5.00
C SER A 14 28.55 -44.43 3.58
N SER A 15 28.33 -45.23 2.52
CA SER A 15 28.70 -44.80 1.15
C SER A 15 27.58 -44.85 0.12
N TYR A 16 26.32 -44.78 0.55
CA TYR A 16 25.25 -44.32 -0.34
C TYR A 16 25.13 -42.80 -0.19
N SER A 17 25.67 -42.06 -1.15
CA SER A 17 25.34 -40.65 -1.30
C SER A 17 23.81 -40.55 -1.38
N PRO A 18 23.12 -39.86 -0.45
CA PRO A 18 21.66 -39.72 -0.51
C PRO A 18 21.21 -38.84 -1.69
N PHE A 19 22.16 -38.30 -2.44
CA PHE A 19 21.97 -37.38 -3.55
C PHE A 19 22.33 -38.07 -4.86
N SER A 20 21.40 -38.85 -5.41
CA SER A 20 21.44 -39.13 -6.84
C SER A 20 21.00 -37.86 -7.58
N PRO A 21 21.52 -37.57 -8.78
CA PRO A 21 21.11 -36.40 -9.56
C PRO A 21 19.58 -36.39 -9.83
N PHE A 22 18.95 -37.56 -9.85
CA PHE A 22 17.50 -37.69 -9.97
C PHE A 22 16.76 -37.29 -8.69
N THR A 23 17.25 -37.69 -7.51
CA THR A 23 16.60 -37.32 -6.24
C THR A 23 16.73 -35.83 -5.96
N THR A 24 17.89 -35.23 -6.27
CA THR A 24 18.06 -33.77 -6.15
C THR A 24 17.16 -33.03 -7.14
N PHE A 25 17.08 -33.47 -8.40
CA PHE A 25 16.18 -32.88 -9.39
C PHE A 25 14.71 -32.94 -8.97
N LEU A 26 14.25 -34.06 -8.41
CA LEU A 26 12.89 -34.20 -7.86
C LEU A 26 12.63 -33.25 -6.69
N ILE A 27 13.59 -33.11 -5.77
CA ILE A 27 13.46 -32.19 -4.64
C ILE A 27 13.40 -30.74 -5.12
N PHE A 28 14.26 -30.36 -6.08
CA PHE A 28 14.26 -29.02 -6.66
C PHE A 28 12.97 -28.71 -7.42
N THR A 29 12.48 -29.65 -8.23
CA THR A 29 11.22 -29.45 -8.96
C THR A 29 10.04 -29.29 -8.01
N VAL A 30 9.94 -30.10 -6.95
CA VAL A 30 8.90 -29.94 -5.93
C VAL A 30 9.01 -28.59 -5.21
N LEU A 31 10.22 -28.15 -4.86
CA LEU A 31 10.46 -26.85 -4.23
C LEU A 31 10.08 -25.68 -5.17
N ILE A 32 10.42 -25.77 -6.46
CA ILE A 32 10.06 -24.75 -7.46
C ILE A 32 8.54 -24.71 -7.65
N SER A 33 7.88 -25.86 -7.78
CA SER A 33 6.42 -25.93 -7.89
C SER A 33 5.72 -25.38 -6.65
N TYR A 34 6.23 -25.72 -5.45
CA TYR A 34 5.69 -25.23 -4.18
C TYR A 34 5.84 -23.71 -4.06
N THR A 35 7.02 -23.16 -4.36
CA THR A 35 7.26 -21.71 -4.32
C THR A 35 6.42 -20.97 -5.37
N PHE A 36 6.19 -21.56 -6.54
CA PHE A 36 5.32 -21.00 -7.57
C PHE A 36 3.85 -20.98 -7.15
N LEU A 37 3.35 -22.07 -6.54
CA LEU A 37 2.00 -22.14 -5.99
C LEU A 37 1.80 -21.15 -4.84
N MET A 38 2.76 -21.08 -3.92
CA MET A 38 2.74 -20.10 -2.83
C MET A 38 2.75 -18.67 -3.40
N ARG A 39 3.61 -18.36 -4.38
CA ARG A 39 3.61 -17.05 -5.03
C ARG A 39 2.27 -16.75 -5.70
N SER A 40 1.65 -17.70 -6.40
CA SER A 40 0.34 -17.53 -7.02
C SER A 40 -0.75 -17.23 -5.98
N HIS A 41 -0.79 -17.98 -4.87
CA HIS A 41 -1.78 -17.78 -3.80
C HIS A 41 -1.55 -16.51 -2.98
N PHE A 42 -0.30 -16.11 -2.71
CA PHE A 42 -0.01 -14.87 -1.99
C PHE A 42 -0.22 -13.61 -2.85
N ASN A 43 0.06 -13.68 -4.16
CA ASN A 43 -0.08 -12.52 -5.05
C ASN A 43 -1.55 -12.24 -5.43
N THR A 44 -2.45 -13.22 -5.32
CA THR A 44 -3.85 -13.09 -5.74
C THR A 44 -4.79 -12.60 -4.63
N VAL A 45 -4.53 -12.90 -3.36
CA VAL A 45 -5.58 -12.80 -2.32
C VAL A 45 -5.52 -11.53 -1.46
N ARG A 46 -4.41 -10.78 -1.46
CA ARG A 46 -4.23 -9.63 -0.52
C ARG A 46 -3.76 -8.29 -1.09
N PRO A 47 -2.94 -8.19 -2.15
CA PRO A 47 -2.48 -6.87 -2.59
C PRO A 47 -3.57 -6.05 -3.30
N GLY A 48 -4.57 -6.70 -3.92
CA GLY A 48 -5.60 -5.99 -4.69
C GLY A 48 -6.54 -5.13 -3.83
N LEU A 49 -6.97 -5.64 -2.67
CA LEU A 49 -7.86 -4.90 -1.77
C LEU A 49 -7.11 -3.77 -1.03
N ALA A 50 -5.90 -4.05 -0.55
CA ALA A 50 -5.06 -3.04 0.11
C ALA A 50 -4.67 -1.91 -0.87
N MET A 51 -4.24 -2.25 -2.10
CA MET A 51 -3.93 -1.23 -3.11
C MET A 51 -5.17 -0.46 -3.57
N ARG A 52 -6.36 -1.07 -3.59
CA ARG A 52 -7.60 -0.37 -3.94
C ARG A 52 -7.98 0.65 -2.86
N GLN A 53 -7.89 0.26 -1.58
CA GLN A 53 -8.13 1.17 -0.47
C GLN A 53 -7.12 2.32 -0.44
N GLU A 54 -5.86 2.04 -0.72
CA GLU A 54 -4.82 3.07 -0.82
C GLU A 54 -5.05 4.02 -2.00
N LYS A 55 -5.44 3.52 -3.17
CA LYS A 55 -5.82 4.36 -4.31
C LYS A 55 -7.03 5.24 -4.00
N GLU A 56 -8.04 4.69 -3.33
CA GLU A 56 -9.23 5.44 -2.93
C GLU A 56 -8.88 6.55 -1.91
N ARG A 57 -8.01 6.25 -0.93
CA ARG A 57 -7.47 7.26 0.00
C ARG A 57 -6.69 8.35 -0.73
N ASN A 58 -5.70 7.97 -1.53
CA ASN A 58 -4.86 8.93 -2.25
C ASN A 58 -5.70 9.81 -3.20
N ALA A 59 -6.70 9.23 -3.88
CA ALA A 59 -7.59 9.99 -4.74
C ALA A 59 -8.48 11.00 -3.96
N LEU A 60 -8.84 10.69 -2.71
CA LEU A 60 -9.56 11.63 -1.84
C LEU A 60 -8.64 12.76 -1.34
N GLU A 61 -7.42 12.42 -0.96
CA GLU A 61 -6.40 13.40 -0.53
C GLU A 61 -6.02 14.34 -1.68
N ASP A 62 -5.85 13.82 -2.90
CA ASP A 62 -5.59 14.62 -4.09
C ASP A 62 -6.74 15.60 -4.39
N LYS A 63 -7.99 15.14 -4.24
CA LYS A 63 -9.18 16.01 -4.38
C LYS A 63 -9.21 17.11 -3.33
N TYR A 64 -8.87 16.79 -2.09
CA TYR A 64 -8.80 17.74 -0.99
C TYR A 64 -7.71 18.80 -1.24
N ASN A 65 -6.51 18.37 -1.61
CA ASN A 65 -5.39 19.26 -1.94
C ASN A 65 -5.73 20.18 -3.13
N ASN A 66 -6.37 19.65 -4.17
CA ASN A 66 -6.80 20.44 -5.31
C ASN A 66 -7.88 21.47 -4.94
N ALA A 67 -8.86 21.10 -4.11
CA ALA A 67 -9.86 22.05 -3.60
C ALA A 67 -9.21 23.18 -2.81
N PHE A 68 -8.23 22.87 -1.96
CA PHE A 68 -7.46 23.87 -1.21
C PHE A 68 -6.68 24.82 -2.13
N GLN A 69 -5.99 24.30 -3.15
CA GLN A 69 -5.30 25.13 -4.14
C GLN A 69 -6.27 26.05 -4.91
N ARG A 70 -7.45 25.54 -5.29
CA ARG A 70 -8.48 26.36 -5.95
C ARG A 70 -8.97 27.48 -5.04
N ARG A 71 -9.12 27.21 -3.74
CA ARG A 71 -9.46 28.23 -2.74
C ARG A 71 -8.42 29.35 -2.71
N GLU A 72 -7.14 29.00 -2.63
CA GLU A 72 -6.04 29.98 -2.61
C GLU A 72 -6.05 30.86 -3.87
N GLN A 73 -6.28 30.27 -5.04
CA GLN A 73 -6.40 31.03 -6.30
C GLN A 73 -7.56 32.02 -6.26
N VAL A 74 -8.72 31.60 -5.76
CA VAL A 74 -9.90 32.49 -5.62
C VAL A 74 -9.63 33.60 -4.61
N VAL A 75 -8.96 33.32 -3.50
CA VAL A 75 -8.57 34.33 -2.51
C VAL A 75 -7.61 35.36 -3.12
N HIS A 76 -6.64 34.90 -3.90
CA HIS A 76 -5.74 35.78 -4.65
C HIS A 76 -6.50 36.67 -5.63
N HIS A 77 -7.48 36.09 -6.34
CA HIS A 77 -8.33 36.82 -7.27
C HIS A 77 -9.21 37.86 -6.56
N ILE A 78 -9.75 37.54 -5.38
CA ILE A 78 -10.49 38.48 -4.54
C ILE A 78 -9.59 39.66 -4.14
N ALA A 79 -8.36 39.37 -3.70
CA ALA A 79 -7.41 40.41 -3.30
C ALA A 79 -7.09 41.34 -4.48
N TRP A 80 -6.93 40.79 -5.68
CA TRP A 80 -6.66 41.56 -6.89
C TRP A 80 -7.87 42.40 -7.34
N ALA A 81 -9.07 41.82 -7.37
CA ALA A 81 -10.30 42.55 -7.68
C ALA A 81 -10.58 43.68 -6.68
N LYS A 82 -10.27 43.46 -5.39
CA LYS A 82 -10.38 44.49 -4.34
C LYS A 82 -9.44 45.67 -4.58
N GLN A 83 -8.22 45.43 -5.08
CA GLN A 83 -7.28 46.50 -5.44
C GLN A 83 -7.78 47.33 -6.63
N ARG A 84 -8.53 46.73 -7.55
CA ARG A 84 -9.15 47.42 -8.69
C ARG A 84 -10.47 48.13 -8.36
N GLY A 85 -11.01 47.93 -7.16
CA GLY A 85 -12.31 48.49 -6.75
C GLY A 85 -13.52 47.80 -7.39
N GLU A 86 -13.35 46.60 -7.93
CA GLU A 86 -14.42 45.84 -8.60
C GLU A 86 -15.26 45.05 -7.58
N GLU A 87 -16.13 45.74 -6.84
CA GLU A 87 -16.90 45.15 -5.73
C GLU A 87 -17.81 43.99 -6.15
N ALA A 88 -18.44 44.09 -7.32
CA ALA A 88 -19.31 43.03 -7.85
C ALA A 88 -18.54 41.72 -8.12
N GLU A 89 -17.30 41.84 -8.62
CA GLU A 89 -16.42 40.69 -8.87
C GLU A 89 -15.95 40.07 -7.55
N VAL A 90 -15.62 40.91 -6.56
CA VAL A 90 -15.28 40.46 -5.20
C VAL A 90 -16.44 39.67 -4.57
N GLU A 91 -17.67 40.15 -4.67
CA GLU A 91 -18.82 39.46 -4.09
C GLU A 91 -19.08 38.11 -4.79
N GLN A 92 -18.97 38.07 -6.12
CA GLN A 92 -19.10 36.83 -6.88
C GLN A 92 -18.02 35.81 -6.49
N MET A 93 -16.77 36.26 -6.35
CA MET A 93 -15.66 35.39 -5.98
C MET A 93 -15.73 34.94 -4.51
N LYS A 94 -16.26 35.78 -3.60
CA LYS A 94 -16.55 35.36 -2.22
C LYS A 94 -17.57 34.23 -2.17
N LYS A 95 -18.64 34.29 -2.97
CA LYS A 95 -19.62 33.18 -3.09
C LYS A 95 -18.97 31.90 -3.59
N LYS A 96 -18.09 32.00 -4.60
CA LYS A 96 -17.30 30.84 -5.07
C LYS A 96 -16.36 30.31 -3.99
N CYS A 97 -15.73 31.18 -3.21
CA CYS A 97 -14.85 30.79 -2.11
C CYS A 97 -15.62 30.01 -1.04
N LEU A 98 -16.80 30.48 -0.64
CA LEU A 98 -17.67 29.77 0.30
C LEU A 98 -18.07 28.38 -0.21
N GLN A 99 -18.40 28.26 -1.49
CA GLN A 99 -18.73 26.97 -2.08
C GLN A 99 -17.54 26.00 -2.09
N ILE A 100 -16.32 26.50 -2.29
CA ILE A 100 -15.10 25.70 -2.18
C ILE A 100 -14.84 25.29 -0.72
N ASP A 101 -15.12 26.16 0.25
CA ASP A 101 -14.99 25.85 1.67
C ASP A 101 -15.94 24.70 2.08
N GLU A 102 -17.19 24.74 1.61
CA GLU A 102 -18.14 23.63 1.81
C GLU A 102 -17.66 22.31 1.17
N ASP A 103 -17.07 22.38 -0.03
CA ASP A 103 -16.49 21.21 -0.69
C ASP A 103 -15.29 20.63 0.10
N ILE A 104 -14.43 21.50 0.65
CA ILE A 104 -13.28 21.13 1.48
C ILE A 104 -13.76 20.43 2.75
N ASP A 105 -14.73 21.02 3.47
CA ASP A 105 -15.30 20.45 4.69
C ASP A 105 -15.92 19.07 4.41
N GLY A 106 -16.63 18.94 3.29
CA GLY A 106 -17.21 17.67 2.84
C GLY A 106 -16.15 16.60 2.51
N LEU A 107 -15.00 16.99 1.96
CA LEU A 107 -13.88 16.09 1.69
C LEU A 107 -13.14 15.71 2.98
N GLU A 108 -12.94 16.65 3.90
CA GLU A 108 -12.32 16.40 5.20
C GLU A 108 -13.15 15.38 6.01
N ALA A 109 -14.47 15.54 6.04
CA ALA A 109 -15.36 14.61 6.70
C ALA A 109 -15.27 13.18 6.11
N LYS A 110 -15.14 13.07 4.78
CA LYS A 110 -14.95 11.78 4.08
C LYS A 110 -13.60 11.16 4.43
N ILE A 111 -12.53 11.94 4.42
CA ILE A 111 -11.18 11.50 4.78
C ILE A 111 -11.13 11.03 6.24
N LYS A 112 -11.69 11.81 7.16
CA LYS A 112 -11.78 11.47 8.59
C LYS A 112 -12.57 10.18 8.82
N LYS A 113 -13.68 9.99 8.10
CA LYS A 113 -14.46 8.75 8.14
C LYS A 113 -13.63 7.56 7.62
N LEU A 114 -12.95 7.73 6.50
CA LEU A 114 -12.08 6.71 5.92
C LEU A 114 -10.97 6.31 6.92
N TYR A 115 -10.29 7.27 7.54
CA TYR A 115 -9.28 6.98 8.56
C TYR A 115 -9.82 6.26 9.80
N LYS A 116 -11.05 6.62 10.24
CA LYS A 116 -11.75 5.95 11.35
C LYS A 116 -12.09 4.49 11.00
N ASP A 117 -12.61 4.26 9.80
CA ASP A 117 -13.08 2.94 9.34
C ASP A 117 -11.90 1.99 9.05
N HIS A 118 -10.77 2.52 8.57
CA HIS A 118 -9.56 1.74 8.26
C HIS A 118 -8.58 1.59 9.44
N GLY A 119 -8.97 2.00 10.65
CA GLY A 119 -8.21 1.69 11.87
C GLY A 119 -6.84 2.37 11.97
N VAL A 120 -6.62 3.47 11.25
CA VAL A 120 -5.49 4.37 11.56
C VAL A 120 -5.89 5.12 12.81
N ARG A 121 -5.70 4.45 13.96
CA ARG A 121 -5.82 5.04 15.28
C ARG A 121 -4.84 6.21 15.29
N ALA A 122 -5.35 7.41 15.01
CA ALA A 122 -4.66 8.65 15.28
C ALA A 122 -4.20 8.54 16.74
N LYS A 123 -2.90 8.33 16.95
CA LYS A 123 -2.29 8.55 18.25
C LYS A 123 -2.43 10.04 18.48
N ALA A 124 -3.53 10.43 19.11
CA ALA A 124 -3.64 11.70 19.77
C ALA A 124 -2.63 11.67 20.93
N SER A 125 -1.56 12.47 20.81
CA SER A 125 -0.85 13.06 21.94
C SER A 125 -0.66 14.53 21.64
#